data_AF-A0A1Y2HPX7-F1
#
_entry.id   AF-A0A1Y2HPX7-F1
#
_cell.length_a   1.000
_cell.length_b   1.000
_cell.length_c   1.000
_cell.angle_alpha   90.00
_cell.angle_beta   90.00
_cell.angle_gamma   90.00
#
_symmetry.space_group_name_H-M   'P 1'
#
loop_
_entity.id
_entity.type
_entity.pdbx_description
1 polymer ?
#
loop_
_entity_poly.entity_id
_entity_poly.type
_entity_poly.pdbx_seq_one_letter_code
_entity_poly.pdbx_strand_id
1 'polypeptide(L)'
;MVQGHVAPWILADGPVYGRRPTFKSADSRTTATSVHVTASGSSSAPTQTSTVTPMPTATPELRSPNPCLSSTSLERLERCQEKLLVRSLTPEQHAAMRAPPSGAWQQAVVNLMKDGCQGQVPQELQDDVQIVEVQDQDVGKTFCVLTEKWTLNGSWVKGFGTVAVPKDVDARQKVHFAAPHTGFDSFTNVQSAAVFARTSTGRSLLIATRHRHALNQLATCVRTPEKNVTDPVASNDEPMSLAGIVIFDHFKQQQQHWIQFHGHASAKCATDSAFFSPGLHPSTRIPGSHEVFTRLEAENAFLVRVMANIQALWKDQGVTRTLNATWALTTKECNLSGGPNVLGRLVNGVPQDAVCQTDEGVQLDLNQVKGDFVHIEQTYASRTRFADWAKAIDESVN
;
A
#
# COMPACT_ATOMS: atom_id res chain seq x y z
N MET A 1 -22.85 -18.36 -39.12
CA MET A 1 -22.27 -19.26 -38.10
C MET A 1 -20.78 -19.38 -38.39
N VAL A 2 -19.96 -18.66 -37.64
CA VAL A 2 -18.49 -18.77 -37.73
C VAL A 2 -18.03 -19.31 -36.39
N GLN A 3 -17.58 -20.57 -36.39
CA GLN A 3 -16.97 -21.21 -35.22
C GLN A 3 -15.53 -20.70 -35.11
N GLY A 4 -15.27 -19.82 -34.15
CA GLY A 4 -13.93 -19.44 -33.73
C GLY A 4 -13.44 -20.39 -32.64
N HIS A 5 -12.41 -21.18 -32.94
CA HIS A 5 -11.70 -21.98 -31.95
C HIS A 5 -10.92 -21.06 -31.00
N VAL A 6 -11.23 -21.13 -29.70
CA VAL A 6 -10.46 -20.49 -28.64
C VAL A 6 -9.42 -21.49 -28.14
N ALA A 7 -8.14 -21.16 -28.28
CA ALA A 7 -7.04 -21.96 -27.74
C ALA A 7 -6.94 -21.78 -26.21
N PRO A 8 -6.60 -22.82 -25.44
CA PRO A 8 -6.42 -22.73 -24.00
C PRO A 8 -5.08 -22.05 -23.65
N TRP A 9 -5.14 -21.04 -22.78
CA TRP A 9 -3.97 -20.44 -22.17
C TRP A 9 -3.37 -21.40 -21.13
N ILE A 10 -2.16 -21.89 -21.40
CA ILE A 10 -1.34 -22.61 -20.43
C ILE A 10 -0.71 -21.57 -19.50
N LEU A 11 -1.03 -21.65 -18.21
CA LEU A 11 -0.37 -20.90 -17.15
C LEU A 11 1.10 -21.33 -17.09
N ALA A 12 2.00 -20.48 -17.55
CA ALA A 12 3.44 -20.65 -17.34
C ALA A 12 3.77 -20.34 -15.87
N ASP A 13 4.57 -21.23 -15.26
CA ASP A 13 5.07 -21.13 -13.90
C ASP A 13 5.66 -19.75 -13.60
N GLY A 14 5.16 -19.11 -12.54
CA GLY A 14 5.70 -17.86 -12.04
C GLY A 14 7.14 -18.03 -11.53
N PRO A 15 7.91 -16.94 -11.45
CA PRO A 15 9.29 -17.00 -10.98
C PRO A 15 9.35 -17.49 -9.53
N VAL A 16 10.10 -18.57 -9.31
CA VAL A 16 10.49 -19.06 -7.99
C VAL A 16 11.37 -18.00 -7.33
N TYR A 17 10.78 -17.19 -6.45
CA TYR A 17 11.54 -16.32 -5.56
C TYR A 17 12.41 -17.20 -4.65
N GLY A 18 13.73 -17.04 -4.77
CA GLY A 18 14.72 -17.74 -3.97
C GLY A 18 14.42 -17.62 -2.48
N ARG A 19 14.58 -18.74 -1.77
CA ARG A 19 14.42 -18.85 -0.32
C ARG A 19 15.18 -17.72 0.39
N ARG A 20 14.46 -16.90 1.18
CA ARG A 20 15.10 -16.05 2.18
C ARG A 20 15.81 -16.94 3.21
N PRO A 21 17.01 -16.55 3.70
CA PRO A 21 17.66 -17.24 4.80
C PRO A 21 16.78 -17.15 6.05
N THR A 22 16.54 -18.29 6.67
CA THR A 22 15.85 -18.39 7.96
C THR A 22 16.72 -17.75 9.04
N PHE A 23 16.24 -16.67 9.64
CA PHE A 23 16.75 -16.21 10.92
C PHE A 23 16.35 -17.23 11.99
N LYS A 24 17.30 -18.06 12.43
CA LYS A 24 17.16 -18.84 13.66
C LYS A 24 17.32 -17.89 14.84
N SER A 25 16.31 -17.81 15.69
CA SER A 25 16.43 -17.23 17.03
C SER A 25 17.47 -18.04 17.82
N ALA A 26 18.51 -17.38 18.30
CA ALA A 26 19.52 -17.99 19.15
C ALA A 26 18.93 -18.21 20.55
N ASP A 27 18.68 -19.47 20.87
CA ASP A 27 18.48 -19.93 22.25
C ASP A 27 19.85 -19.98 22.94
N SER A 28 20.00 -19.19 24.01
CA SER A 28 21.18 -19.18 24.86
C SER A 28 21.17 -20.39 25.80
N ARG A 29 22.01 -21.39 25.52
CA ARG A 29 22.48 -22.36 26.52
C ARG A 29 23.92 -22.75 26.22
N THR A 30 24.83 -22.16 26.98
CA THR A 30 26.27 -22.44 27.00
C THR A 30 26.54 -23.69 27.82
N THR A 31 27.03 -24.75 27.17
CA THR A 31 27.81 -25.81 27.81
C THR A 31 29.20 -25.83 27.17
N ALA A 32 30.21 -25.60 28.01
CA ALA A 32 31.61 -25.58 27.65
C ALA A 32 32.10 -27.00 27.31
N THR A 33 32.81 -27.14 26.20
CA THR A 33 33.67 -28.30 25.95
C THR A 33 35.01 -27.79 25.43
N SER A 34 36.02 -27.94 26.27
CA SER A 34 37.42 -27.60 26.01
C SER A 34 38.03 -28.69 25.12
N VAL A 35 38.48 -28.31 23.92
CA VAL A 35 39.37 -29.14 23.10
C VAL A 35 40.73 -28.44 23.02
N HIS A 36 41.73 -29.05 23.62
CA HIS A 36 43.14 -28.71 23.42
C HIS A 36 43.57 -29.14 22.02
N VAL A 37 44.05 -28.18 21.22
CA VAL A 37 44.79 -28.44 19.98
C VAL A 37 46.20 -27.90 20.14
N THR A 38 47.16 -28.79 19.99
CA THR A 38 48.60 -28.58 20.01
C THR A 38 49.08 -27.77 18.81
N ALA A 39 49.99 -26.83 19.07
CA ALA A 39 50.64 -25.98 18.08
C ALA A 39 51.80 -26.70 17.37
N SER A 40 51.92 -26.53 16.06
CA SER A 40 53.19 -26.62 15.33
C SER A 40 53.08 -25.92 13.97
N GLY A 41 54.12 -25.20 13.57
CA GLY A 41 54.33 -24.75 12.18
C GLY A 41 54.35 -23.24 11.97
N SER A 42 55.46 -22.59 12.32
CA SER A 42 55.79 -21.23 11.87
C SER A 42 56.26 -21.26 10.41
N SER A 43 55.45 -20.68 9.52
CA SER A 43 55.82 -20.35 8.14
C SER A 43 55.57 -18.87 7.92
N SER A 44 56.64 -18.09 7.92
CA SER A 44 56.64 -16.65 7.64
C SER A 44 56.49 -16.41 6.14
N ALA A 45 55.26 -16.21 5.68
CA ALA A 45 54.98 -15.71 4.34
C ALA A 45 55.13 -14.18 4.29
N PRO A 46 55.67 -13.60 3.19
CA PRO A 46 55.87 -12.16 3.06
C PRO A 46 54.53 -11.43 3.01
N THR A 47 54.38 -10.43 3.89
CA THR A 47 53.24 -9.51 3.93
C THR A 47 53.20 -8.70 2.63
N GLN A 48 52.36 -9.11 1.68
CA GLN A 48 52.02 -8.27 0.54
C GLN A 48 51.12 -7.14 1.03
N THR A 49 51.72 -5.96 1.25
CA THR A 49 51.01 -4.68 1.36
C THR A 49 50.28 -4.42 0.04
N SER A 50 49.07 -4.95 -0.08
CA SER A 50 48.14 -4.54 -1.13
C SER A 50 47.73 -3.10 -0.84
N THR A 51 48.30 -2.16 -1.58
CA THR A 51 47.79 -0.80 -1.71
C THR A 51 46.36 -0.89 -2.23
N VAL A 52 45.39 -0.86 -1.31
CA VAL A 52 43.97 -0.69 -1.65
C VAL A 52 43.82 0.73 -2.17
N THR A 53 43.81 0.89 -3.49
CA THR A 53 43.42 2.15 -4.12
C THR A 53 41.99 2.46 -3.65
N PRO A 54 41.74 3.57 -2.96
CA PRO A 54 40.40 3.91 -2.53
C PRO A 54 39.49 3.99 -3.77
N MET A 55 38.41 3.21 -3.79
CA MET A 55 37.43 3.32 -4.85
C MET A 55 36.92 4.77 -4.87
N PRO A 56 36.87 5.43 -6.05
CA PRO A 56 36.37 6.79 -6.13
C PRO A 56 34.96 6.83 -5.56
N THR A 57 34.74 7.69 -4.57
CA THR A 57 33.42 7.96 -4.02
C THR A 57 32.58 8.59 -5.12
N ALA A 58 31.66 7.83 -5.71
CA ALA A 58 30.78 8.35 -6.74
C ALA A 58 29.93 9.49 -6.15
N THR A 59 29.96 10.65 -6.79
CA THR A 59 29.08 11.77 -6.45
C THR A 59 27.63 11.33 -6.62
N PRO A 60 26.73 11.63 -5.65
CA PRO A 60 25.31 11.30 -5.78
C PRO A 60 24.75 11.90 -7.08
N GLU A 61 24.13 11.06 -7.91
CA GLU A 61 23.62 11.48 -9.21
C GLU A 61 22.10 11.68 -9.14
N LEU A 62 21.67 12.93 -9.34
CA LEU A 62 20.26 13.28 -9.48
C LEU A 62 19.80 12.91 -10.89
N ARG A 63 18.79 12.05 -11.01
CA ARG A 63 18.26 11.58 -12.30
C ARG A 63 16.74 11.77 -12.38
N SER A 64 16.25 12.09 -13.57
CA SER A 64 14.80 12.08 -13.82
C SER A 64 14.27 10.63 -13.90
N PRO A 65 13.07 10.34 -13.35
CA PRO A 65 12.38 9.05 -13.49
C PRO A 65 11.69 8.90 -14.86
N ASN A 66 12.05 9.72 -15.86
CA ASN A 66 11.45 9.74 -17.21
C ASN A 66 11.13 8.35 -17.80
N PRO A 67 11.98 7.31 -17.68
CA PRO A 67 11.63 5.98 -18.20
C PRO A 67 10.34 5.39 -17.60
N CYS A 68 10.03 5.71 -16.34
CA CYS A 68 8.76 5.33 -15.72
C CYS A 68 7.60 6.23 -16.17
N LEU A 69 7.83 7.54 -16.29
CA LEU A 69 6.78 8.50 -16.66
C LEU A 69 6.32 8.36 -18.12
N SER A 70 7.12 7.74 -18.98
CA SER A 70 6.72 7.35 -20.34
C SER A 70 5.90 6.05 -20.41
N SER A 71 5.43 5.52 -19.27
CA SER A 71 4.62 4.29 -19.24
C SER A 71 3.28 4.47 -19.93
N THR A 72 2.82 3.41 -20.59
CA THR A 72 1.57 3.40 -21.37
C THR A 72 0.33 3.02 -20.55
N SER A 73 0.46 2.79 -19.25
CA SER A 73 -0.65 2.54 -18.32
C SER A 73 -0.24 2.83 -16.88
N LEU A 74 -1.21 3.10 -16.00
CA LEU A 74 -0.95 3.31 -14.58
C LEU A 74 -0.35 2.06 -13.94
N GLU A 75 -0.77 0.86 -14.37
CA GLU A 75 -0.18 -0.41 -13.92
C GLU A 75 1.33 -0.47 -14.21
N ARG A 76 1.73 -0.12 -15.44
CA ARG A 76 3.14 -0.14 -15.86
C ARG A 76 3.95 0.95 -15.18
N LEU A 77 3.34 2.14 -14.99
CA LEU A 77 3.93 3.23 -14.24
C LEU A 77 4.30 2.76 -12.84
N GLU A 78 3.34 2.24 -12.07
CA GLU A 78 3.56 1.82 -10.68
C GLU A 78 4.54 0.65 -10.56
N ARG A 79 4.52 -0.29 -11.52
CA ARG A 79 5.51 -1.37 -11.58
C ARG A 79 6.93 -0.82 -11.79
N CYS A 80 7.07 0.25 -12.57
CA CYS A 80 8.36 0.92 -12.76
C CYS A 80 8.78 1.68 -11.50
N GLN A 81 7.86 2.45 -10.90
CA GLN A 81 8.11 3.26 -9.71
C GLN A 81 8.42 2.43 -8.46
N GLU A 82 7.92 1.19 -8.34
CA GLU A 82 8.30 0.27 -7.24
C GLU A 82 9.83 0.05 -7.15
N LYS A 83 10.53 0.12 -8.29
CA LYS A 83 11.99 -0.01 -8.34
C LYS A 83 12.71 1.20 -7.73
N LEU A 84 12.02 2.34 -7.65
CA LEU A 84 12.53 3.61 -7.13
C LEU A 84 12.18 3.83 -5.65
N LEU A 85 11.62 2.82 -4.98
CA LEU A 85 11.19 2.93 -3.59
C LEU A 85 12.32 3.39 -2.66
N VAL A 86 12.00 4.28 -1.72
CA VAL A 86 12.90 4.63 -0.61
C VAL A 86 12.92 3.48 0.39
N ARG A 87 14.04 2.77 0.52
CA ARG A 87 14.14 1.53 1.32
C ARG A 87 14.87 1.66 2.65
N SER A 88 15.68 2.71 2.81
CA SER A 88 16.52 2.91 3.98
C SER A 88 16.73 4.41 4.21
N LEU A 89 16.61 4.84 5.45
CA LEU A 89 16.77 6.21 5.90
C LEU A 89 17.49 6.24 7.25
N THR A 90 18.34 7.24 7.44
CA THR A 90 18.72 7.70 8.79
C THR A 90 17.64 8.63 9.35
N PRO A 91 17.62 8.89 10.67
CA PRO A 91 16.73 9.90 11.25
C PRO A 91 16.85 11.28 10.59
N GLU A 92 18.07 11.70 10.24
CA GLU A 92 18.33 12.98 9.58
C GLU A 92 17.76 13.00 8.16
N GLN A 93 17.93 11.91 7.41
CA GLN A 93 17.34 11.77 6.08
C GLN A 93 15.81 11.76 6.16
N HIS A 94 15.22 11.03 7.11
CA HIS A 94 13.77 11.04 7.33
C HIS A 94 13.26 12.45 7.61
N ALA A 95 13.91 13.17 8.52
CA ALA A 95 13.56 14.55 8.85
C ALA A 95 13.63 15.48 7.63
N ALA A 96 14.68 15.36 6.80
CA ALA A 96 14.86 16.17 5.59
C ALA A 96 13.90 15.82 4.43
N MET A 97 13.30 14.62 4.47
CA MET A 97 12.34 14.15 3.48
C MET A 97 10.89 14.38 3.89
N ARG A 98 10.60 14.88 5.10
CA ARG A 98 9.23 15.18 5.54
C ARG A 98 8.54 16.16 4.57
N ALA A 99 7.22 16.03 4.48
CA ALA A 99 6.42 17.03 3.79
C ALA A 99 6.68 18.42 4.39
N PRO A 100 6.73 19.49 3.58
CA PRO A 100 6.94 20.83 4.09
C PRO A 100 5.89 21.19 5.16
N PRO A 101 6.30 21.77 6.31
CA PRO A 101 5.38 22.16 7.37
C PRO A 101 4.31 23.18 6.94
N SER A 102 4.54 23.88 5.83
CA SER A 102 3.60 24.81 5.18
C SER A 102 2.30 24.13 4.72
N GLY A 103 2.27 22.80 4.61
CA GLY A 103 1.16 22.07 4.02
C GLY A 103 1.19 22.06 2.49
N ALA A 104 2.32 22.45 1.86
CA ALA A 104 2.45 22.49 0.41
C ALA A 104 2.13 21.14 -0.27
N TRP A 105 2.49 20.01 0.36
CA TRP A 105 2.17 18.68 -0.19
C TRP A 105 0.66 18.43 -0.24
N GLN A 106 -0.02 18.70 0.87
CA GLN A 106 -1.46 18.60 0.98
C GLN A 106 -2.16 19.53 -0.01
N GLN A 107 -1.67 20.76 -0.17
CA GLN A 107 -2.21 21.71 -1.14
C GLN A 107 -2.04 21.22 -2.59
N ALA A 108 -0.89 20.61 -2.93
CA ALA A 108 -0.68 20.02 -4.25
C ALA A 108 -1.69 18.89 -4.54
N VAL A 109 -1.96 18.04 -3.54
CA VAL A 109 -2.97 16.97 -3.62
C VAL A 109 -4.37 17.55 -3.81
N VAL A 110 -4.74 18.60 -3.06
CA VAL A 110 -6.02 19.31 -3.24
C VAL A 110 -6.14 19.94 -4.62
N ASN A 111 -5.09 20.58 -5.12
CA ASN A 111 -5.07 21.18 -6.45
C ASN A 111 -5.23 20.12 -7.55
N LEU A 112 -4.59 18.96 -7.41
CA LEU A 112 -4.80 17.82 -8.32
C LEU A 112 -6.26 17.37 -8.31
N MET A 113 -6.87 17.17 -7.13
CA MET A 113 -8.27 16.72 -7.04
C MET A 113 -9.27 17.71 -7.63
N LYS A 114 -9.00 19.01 -7.46
CA LYS A 114 -9.89 20.08 -7.89
C LYS A 114 -9.76 20.41 -9.38
N ASP A 115 -8.52 20.57 -9.84
CA ASP A 115 -8.21 21.14 -11.16
C ASP A 115 -7.59 20.10 -12.11
N GLY A 116 -7.47 18.84 -11.68
CA GLY A 116 -6.95 17.72 -12.46
C GLY A 116 -5.54 18.01 -12.98
N CYS A 117 -5.37 17.85 -14.29
CA CYS A 117 -4.09 18.01 -14.97
C CYS A 117 -3.63 19.48 -15.04
N GLN A 118 -4.53 20.44 -14.73
CA GLN A 118 -4.24 21.87 -14.64
C GLN A 118 -3.94 22.31 -13.20
N GLY A 119 -3.92 21.37 -12.24
CA GLY A 119 -3.57 21.63 -10.86
C GLY A 119 -2.21 22.32 -10.73
N GLN A 120 -2.15 23.36 -9.92
CA GLN A 120 -0.89 24.05 -9.67
C GLN A 120 -0.09 23.33 -8.58
N VAL A 121 1.20 23.10 -8.83
CA VAL A 121 2.13 22.67 -7.78
C VAL A 121 2.59 23.92 -6.99
N PRO A 122 2.41 23.95 -5.65
CA PRO A 122 2.89 25.06 -4.83
C PRO A 122 4.38 25.33 -5.02
N GLN A 123 4.78 26.60 -4.98
CA GLN A 123 6.15 27.03 -5.30
C GLN A 123 7.24 26.24 -4.56
N GLU A 124 7.02 25.94 -3.28
CA GLU A 124 7.94 25.18 -2.42
C GLU A 124 8.21 23.74 -2.91
N LEU A 125 7.31 23.18 -3.72
CA LEU A 125 7.41 21.83 -4.25
C LEU A 125 7.64 21.80 -5.77
N GLN A 126 7.73 22.96 -6.44
CA GLN A 126 7.86 22.99 -7.90
C GLN A 126 9.12 22.28 -8.39
N ASP A 127 10.18 22.24 -7.59
CA ASP A 127 11.39 21.50 -7.95
C ASP A 127 11.32 20.02 -7.59
N ASP A 128 10.44 19.61 -6.67
CA ASP A 128 10.38 18.24 -6.16
C ASP A 128 9.29 17.38 -6.82
N VAL A 129 8.15 17.98 -7.19
CA VAL A 129 6.97 17.25 -7.71
C VAL A 129 6.41 17.88 -8.98
N GLN A 130 5.66 17.08 -9.73
CA GLN A 130 4.98 17.49 -10.97
C GLN A 130 3.65 16.76 -11.12
N ILE A 131 2.76 17.36 -11.90
CA ILE A 131 1.59 16.70 -12.44
C ILE A 131 1.89 16.30 -13.89
N VAL A 132 1.69 15.04 -14.22
CA VAL A 132 1.84 14.51 -15.59
C VAL A 132 0.53 13.86 -16.04
N GLU A 133 0.26 13.93 -17.34
CA GLU A 133 -0.81 13.14 -17.94
C GLU A 133 -0.30 11.73 -18.28
N VAL A 134 -1.06 10.72 -17.89
CA VAL A 134 -0.80 9.33 -18.25
C VAL A 134 -1.97 8.82 -19.08
N GLN A 135 -1.73 8.59 -20.37
CA GLN A 135 -2.68 7.90 -21.23
C GLN A 135 -2.58 6.39 -20.97
N ASP A 136 -3.58 5.84 -20.29
CA ASP A 136 -3.68 4.40 -20.09
C ASP A 136 -4.27 3.75 -21.34
N GLN A 137 -3.40 3.10 -22.11
CA GLN A 137 -3.75 2.42 -23.36
C GLN A 137 -4.52 1.12 -23.11
N ASP A 138 -4.37 0.52 -21.93
CA ASP A 138 -5.02 -0.76 -21.60
C ASP A 138 -6.52 -0.56 -21.32
N VAL A 139 -6.92 0.62 -20.81
CA VAL A 139 -8.33 0.97 -20.52
C VAL A 139 -8.89 2.12 -21.36
N GLY A 140 -8.07 2.77 -22.18
CA GLY A 140 -8.49 3.90 -23.03
C GLY A 140 -8.88 5.16 -22.24
N LYS A 141 -8.28 5.39 -21.06
CA LYS A 141 -8.55 6.55 -20.20
C LYS A 141 -7.28 7.36 -19.96
N THR A 142 -7.43 8.65 -19.71
CA THR A 142 -6.32 9.53 -19.30
C THR A 142 -6.43 9.85 -17.82
N PHE A 143 -5.29 9.88 -17.14
CA PHE A 143 -5.19 10.21 -15.72
C PHE A 143 -4.22 11.37 -15.50
N CYS A 144 -4.51 12.19 -14.50
CA CYS A 144 -3.61 13.22 -14.01
C CYS A 144 -2.89 12.66 -12.78
N VAL A 145 -1.55 12.63 -12.83
CA VAL A 145 -0.72 11.96 -11.82
C VAL A 145 0.22 12.98 -11.19
N LEU A 146 0.06 13.23 -9.89
CA LEU A 146 1.01 13.96 -9.07
C LEU A 146 2.07 12.99 -8.56
N THR A 147 3.33 13.24 -8.90
CA THR A 147 4.47 12.38 -8.57
C THR A 147 5.76 13.18 -8.47
N GLU A 148 6.82 12.56 -7.94
CA GLU A 148 8.13 13.20 -7.79
C GLU A 148 8.87 13.38 -9.13
N LYS A 149 9.66 14.44 -9.22
CA LYS A 149 10.47 14.80 -10.40
C LYS A 149 11.81 14.08 -10.46
N TRP A 150 12.35 13.67 -9.32
CA TRP A 150 13.76 13.28 -9.24
C TRP A 150 13.99 12.02 -8.43
N THR A 151 15.06 11.33 -8.80
CA THR A 151 15.61 10.19 -8.09
C THR A 151 17.06 10.49 -7.72
N LEU A 152 17.50 9.97 -6.58
CA LEU A 152 18.87 10.03 -6.11
C LEU A 152 19.35 8.60 -5.86
N ASN A 153 20.44 8.19 -6.52
CA ASN A 153 21.01 6.86 -6.39
C ASN A 153 20.00 5.72 -6.63
N GLY A 154 19.06 5.93 -7.56
CA GLY A 154 18.06 4.92 -7.94
C GLY A 154 16.83 4.83 -7.02
N SER A 155 16.68 5.73 -6.04
CA SER A 155 15.47 5.87 -5.21
C SER A 155 14.87 7.27 -5.35
N TRP A 156 13.60 7.44 -5.00
CA TRP A 156 12.96 8.75 -4.87
C TRP A 156 13.72 9.66 -3.89
N VAL A 157 13.75 10.96 -4.19
CA VAL A 157 14.45 11.94 -3.35
C VAL A 157 13.71 12.17 -2.03
N LYS A 158 12.37 12.23 -2.07
CA LYS A 158 11.52 12.52 -0.90
C LYS A 158 10.64 11.33 -0.54
N GLY A 159 10.18 10.54 -1.50
CA GLY A 159 9.20 9.49 -1.25
C GLY A 159 7.83 10.05 -0.84
N PHE A 160 7.32 11.09 -1.52
CA PHE A 160 6.03 11.72 -1.21
C PHE A 160 4.83 10.83 -1.54
N GLY A 161 4.99 9.88 -2.45
CA GLY A 161 3.94 9.03 -2.95
C GLY A 161 3.53 9.40 -4.37
N THR A 162 2.55 8.66 -4.88
CA THR A 162 1.86 8.95 -6.15
C THR A 162 0.39 9.17 -5.84
N VAL A 163 -0.17 10.27 -6.36
CA VAL A 163 -1.62 10.53 -6.34
C VAL A 163 -2.12 10.63 -7.77
N ALA A 164 -3.18 9.93 -8.11
CA ALA A 164 -3.79 10.01 -9.43
C ALA A 164 -5.29 10.26 -9.36
N VAL A 165 -5.80 11.01 -10.33
CA VAL A 165 -7.24 11.23 -10.56
C VAL A 165 -7.55 11.03 -12.05
N PRO A 166 -8.77 10.63 -12.42
CA PRO A 166 -9.20 10.63 -13.82
C PRO A 166 -9.11 12.06 -14.39
N LYS A 167 -8.69 12.19 -15.65
CA LYS A 167 -8.68 13.50 -16.34
C LYS A 167 -10.09 14.04 -16.49
N ASP A 168 -11.02 13.16 -16.86
CA ASP A 168 -12.44 13.46 -16.98
C ASP A 168 -13.15 13.08 -15.67
N VAL A 169 -13.50 14.09 -14.88
CA VAL A 169 -14.24 13.91 -13.62
C VAL A 169 -15.69 13.54 -13.93
N ASP A 170 -16.18 12.47 -13.30
CA ASP A 170 -17.56 12.00 -13.41
C ASP A 170 -18.20 11.96 -12.01
N ALA A 171 -19.41 12.50 -11.87
CA ALA A 171 -20.15 12.52 -10.59
C ALA A 171 -20.42 11.11 -10.00
N ARG A 172 -20.35 10.06 -10.82
CA ARG A 172 -20.46 8.66 -10.40
C ARG A 172 -19.20 8.12 -9.74
N GLN A 173 -18.06 8.78 -9.90
CA GLN A 173 -16.82 8.38 -9.25
C GLN A 173 -16.98 8.55 -7.74
N LYS A 174 -16.90 7.48 -6.96
CA LYS A 174 -17.13 7.47 -5.50
C LYS A 174 -16.07 6.70 -4.72
N VAL A 175 -15.18 5.97 -5.39
CA VAL A 175 -14.24 5.04 -4.74
C VAL A 175 -12.82 5.61 -4.75
N HIS A 176 -12.22 5.74 -3.58
CA HIS A 176 -10.79 6.00 -3.39
C HIS A 176 -10.03 4.69 -3.22
N PHE A 177 -8.86 4.60 -3.85
CA PHE A 177 -7.97 3.44 -3.80
C PHE A 177 -6.64 3.79 -3.14
N ALA A 178 -6.17 2.94 -2.24
CA ALA A 178 -4.92 3.15 -1.53
C ALA A 178 -4.04 1.89 -1.48
N ALA A 179 -2.73 2.06 -1.59
CA ALA A 179 -1.73 1.00 -1.35
C ALA A 179 -0.58 1.54 -0.48
N PRO A 180 -0.58 1.29 0.83
CA PRO A 180 0.37 1.92 1.76
C PRO A 180 1.72 1.24 1.86
N HIS A 181 1.84 -0.01 1.42
CA HIS A 181 2.99 -0.87 1.71
C HIS A 181 3.71 -1.31 0.43
N THR A 182 3.98 -0.38 -0.48
CA THR A 182 4.73 -0.64 -1.72
C THR A 182 6.06 -1.35 -1.43
N GLY A 183 6.31 -2.44 -2.15
CA GLY A 183 7.49 -3.30 -1.98
C GLY A 183 7.51 -4.19 -0.72
N PHE A 184 6.63 -3.95 0.27
CA PHE A 184 6.47 -4.83 1.44
C PHE A 184 5.32 -5.82 1.23
N ASP A 185 4.15 -5.31 0.83
CA ASP A 185 2.94 -6.09 0.53
C ASP A 185 2.95 -6.70 -0.88
N SER A 186 4.12 -6.71 -1.53
CA SER A 186 4.40 -7.26 -2.86
C SER A 186 3.25 -7.06 -3.86
N PHE A 187 3.39 -6.05 -4.74
CA PHE A 187 2.52 -5.83 -5.90
C PHE A 187 1.15 -5.18 -5.62
N THR A 188 0.85 -4.79 -4.38
CA THR A 188 -0.41 -4.07 -4.04
C THR A 188 -0.51 -2.68 -4.68
N ASN A 189 0.61 -1.98 -4.86
CA ASN A 189 0.65 -0.71 -5.59
C ASN A 189 0.20 -0.89 -7.05
N VAL A 190 0.73 -1.92 -7.72
CA VAL A 190 0.38 -2.23 -9.11
C VAL A 190 -1.07 -2.67 -9.23
N GLN A 191 -1.54 -3.51 -8.30
CA GLN A 191 -2.95 -3.87 -8.21
C GLN A 191 -3.83 -2.63 -8.04
N SER A 192 -3.52 -1.78 -7.08
CA SER A 192 -4.34 -0.60 -6.77
C SER A 192 -4.47 0.32 -7.99
N ALA A 193 -3.36 0.58 -8.70
CA ALA A 193 -3.38 1.32 -9.95
C ALA A 193 -4.18 0.63 -11.07
N ALA A 194 -3.97 -0.67 -11.26
CA ALA A 194 -4.66 -1.44 -12.29
C ALA A 194 -6.18 -1.51 -12.07
N VAL A 195 -6.60 -1.70 -10.81
CA VAL A 195 -8.01 -1.74 -10.41
C VAL A 195 -8.63 -0.34 -10.51
N PHE A 196 -7.95 0.70 -10.01
CA PHE A 196 -8.41 2.09 -10.15
C PHE A 196 -8.66 2.47 -11.60
N ALA A 197 -7.72 2.17 -12.51
CA ALA A 197 -7.87 2.52 -13.92
C ALA A 197 -9.09 1.84 -14.57
N ARG A 198 -9.37 0.59 -14.18
CA ARG A 198 -10.45 -0.24 -14.72
C ARG A 198 -11.81 0.04 -14.08
N THR A 199 -11.84 0.52 -12.83
CA THR A 199 -13.07 0.82 -12.11
C THR A 199 -13.68 2.11 -12.64
N SER A 200 -14.89 2.04 -13.20
CA SER A 200 -15.60 3.21 -13.74
C SER A 200 -16.00 4.21 -12.64
N THR A 201 -16.21 3.73 -11.42
CA THR A 201 -16.51 4.52 -10.23
C THR A 201 -15.25 4.97 -9.45
N GLY A 202 -14.05 4.74 -9.99
CA GLY A 202 -12.78 5.15 -9.37
C GLY A 202 -12.57 6.66 -9.41
N ARG A 203 -12.41 7.27 -8.25
CA ARG A 203 -12.27 8.73 -8.07
C ARG A 203 -10.83 9.18 -7.90
N SER A 204 -10.07 8.46 -7.10
CA SER A 204 -8.66 8.79 -6.84
C SER A 204 -7.87 7.57 -6.41
N LEU A 205 -6.56 7.65 -6.59
CA LEU A 205 -5.58 6.65 -6.21
C LEU A 205 -4.49 7.31 -5.37
N LEU A 206 -4.05 6.62 -4.32
CA LEU A 206 -2.95 7.03 -3.46
C LEU A 206 -2.00 5.85 -3.17
N ILE A 207 -0.73 6.00 -3.53
CA ILE A 207 0.28 4.96 -3.37
C ILE A 207 1.47 5.53 -2.61
N ALA A 208 1.92 4.83 -1.56
CA ALA A 208 3.16 5.19 -0.86
C ALA A 208 4.40 4.86 -1.71
N THR A 209 5.40 5.73 -1.70
CA THR A 209 6.69 5.49 -2.36
C THR A 209 7.86 5.36 -1.39
N ARG A 210 7.55 5.20 -0.10
CA ARG A 210 8.49 4.76 0.94
C ARG A 210 8.15 3.37 1.41
N HIS A 211 9.18 2.56 1.63
CA HIS A 211 9.03 1.28 2.29
C HIS A 211 8.62 1.50 3.75
N ARG A 212 7.66 0.73 4.26
CA ARG A 212 7.19 0.89 5.66
C ARG A 212 8.30 0.72 6.72
N HIS A 213 9.38 0.02 6.36
CA HIS A 213 10.59 -0.15 7.19
C HIS A 213 11.78 0.70 6.72
N ALA A 214 11.56 1.80 5.99
CA ALA A 214 12.65 2.66 5.57
C ALA A 214 13.40 3.26 6.77
N LEU A 215 12.72 3.55 7.88
CA LEU A 215 13.35 3.90 9.15
C LEU A 215 12.85 2.96 10.25
N ASN A 216 13.76 2.26 10.93
CA ASN A 216 13.45 1.36 12.04
C ASN A 216 13.32 2.11 13.37
N GLN A 217 12.43 3.11 13.40
CA GLN A 217 12.04 3.85 14.59
C GLN A 217 10.54 3.66 14.77
N LEU A 218 10.06 3.42 15.98
CA LEU A 218 8.64 3.21 16.25
C LEU A 218 7.82 4.47 15.95
N ALA A 219 6.63 4.27 15.38
CA ALA A 219 5.65 5.34 15.20
C ALA A 219 5.13 5.82 16.57
N THR A 220 4.91 7.12 16.69
CA THR A 220 4.35 7.73 17.91
C THR A 220 2.81 7.65 17.95
N CYS A 221 2.19 7.62 16.78
CA CYS A 221 0.74 7.61 16.59
C CYS A 221 0.12 6.24 16.88
N VAL A 222 0.66 5.17 16.28
CA VAL A 222 0.25 3.79 16.59
C VAL A 222 1.39 3.10 17.33
N ARG A 223 1.21 2.95 18.64
CA ARG A 223 2.26 2.48 19.56
C ARG A 223 2.26 0.96 19.69
N THR A 224 2.59 0.26 18.61
CA THR A 224 2.86 -1.19 18.68
C THR A 224 4.30 -1.49 18.26
N PRO A 225 4.94 -2.55 18.82
CA PRO A 225 6.36 -2.83 18.58
C PRO A 225 6.75 -3.09 17.12
N GLU A 226 5.77 -3.33 16.24
CA GLU A 226 5.96 -3.70 14.84
C GLU A 226 5.74 -2.53 13.87
N LYS A 227 5.38 -1.35 14.38
CA LYS A 227 4.93 -0.21 13.57
C LYS A 227 5.96 0.91 13.61
N ASN A 228 6.56 1.14 12.46
CA ASN A 228 7.61 2.13 12.29
C ASN A 228 7.03 3.50 11.88
N VAL A 229 7.78 4.57 12.13
CA VAL A 229 7.42 5.94 11.73
C VAL A 229 7.23 6.07 10.21
N THR A 230 7.96 5.27 9.41
CA THR A 230 7.79 5.22 7.95
C THR A 230 6.65 4.34 7.46
N ASP A 231 5.86 3.74 8.37
CA ASP A 231 4.69 2.95 8.01
C ASP A 231 3.47 3.86 7.84
N PRO A 232 2.94 4.05 6.61
CA PRO A 232 1.85 4.98 6.35
C PRO A 232 0.53 4.64 7.03
N VAL A 233 0.33 3.38 7.46
CA VAL A 233 -0.89 3.04 8.21
C VAL A 233 -0.76 3.33 9.70
N ALA A 234 0.45 3.63 10.19
CA ALA A 234 0.76 3.78 11.60
C ALA A 234 1.27 5.16 12.01
N SER A 235 1.67 5.98 11.04
CA SER A 235 2.06 7.36 11.28
C SER A 235 1.09 8.34 10.62
N ASN A 236 0.80 9.46 11.28
CA ASN A 236 0.03 10.57 10.72
C ASN A 236 0.92 11.67 10.11
N ASP A 237 2.25 11.51 10.17
CA ASP A 237 3.23 12.47 9.63
C ASP A 237 3.88 12.01 8.31
N GLU A 238 3.57 10.79 7.85
CA GLU A 238 4.06 10.29 6.57
C GLU A 238 3.31 10.95 5.39
N PRO A 239 3.98 11.22 4.26
CA PRO A 239 3.37 11.93 3.13
C PRO A 239 2.07 11.28 2.63
N MET A 240 1.99 9.96 2.58
CA MET A 240 0.76 9.28 2.20
C MET A 240 -0.36 9.54 3.22
N SER A 241 -0.08 9.50 4.52
CA SER A 241 -1.08 9.78 5.56
C SER A 241 -1.60 11.22 5.45
N LEU A 242 -0.69 12.17 5.24
CA LEU A 242 -1.03 13.59 5.03
C LEU A 242 -1.90 13.78 3.77
N ALA A 243 -1.58 13.09 2.67
CA ALA A 243 -2.38 13.10 1.46
C ALA A 243 -3.77 12.48 1.70
N GLY A 244 -3.83 11.32 2.36
CA GLY A 244 -5.07 10.63 2.67
C GLY A 244 -6.03 11.48 3.52
N ILE A 245 -5.50 12.22 4.50
CA ILE A 245 -6.29 13.16 5.32
C ILE A 245 -6.96 14.21 4.44
N VAL A 246 -6.22 14.89 3.56
CA VAL A 246 -6.81 15.95 2.73
C VAL A 246 -7.70 15.43 1.61
N ILE A 247 -7.46 14.21 1.11
CA ILE A 247 -8.39 13.52 0.20
C ILE A 247 -9.71 13.24 0.92
N PHE A 248 -9.65 12.72 2.15
CA PHE A 248 -10.84 12.52 2.97
C PHE A 248 -11.58 13.83 3.22
N ASP A 249 -10.89 14.87 3.66
CA ASP A 249 -11.51 16.17 3.92
C ASP A 249 -12.12 16.81 2.68
N HIS A 250 -11.47 16.69 1.53
CA HIS A 250 -11.95 17.26 0.28
C HIS A 250 -13.28 16.65 -0.16
N PHE A 251 -13.53 15.39 0.21
CA PHE A 251 -14.68 14.66 -0.28
C PHE A 251 -15.64 14.15 0.81
N LYS A 252 -15.39 14.39 2.10
CA LYS A 252 -16.24 13.91 3.22
C LYS A 252 -17.71 14.34 3.16
N GLN A 253 -18.02 15.39 2.40
CA GLN A 253 -19.41 15.84 2.16
C GLN A 253 -20.11 15.07 1.03
N GLN A 254 -19.37 14.23 0.32
CA GLN A 254 -19.85 13.39 -0.76
C GLN A 254 -19.87 11.94 -0.28
N GLN A 255 -20.79 11.12 -0.80
CA GLN A 255 -20.74 9.68 -0.55
C GLN A 255 -19.42 9.13 -1.11
N GLN A 256 -18.63 8.50 -0.25
CA GLN A 256 -17.32 7.96 -0.60
C GLN A 256 -17.08 6.61 0.01
N HIS A 257 -16.41 5.76 -0.78
CA HIS A 257 -15.88 4.49 -0.31
C HIS A 257 -14.36 4.49 -0.45
N TRP A 258 -13.69 3.86 0.49
CA TRP A 258 -12.23 3.83 0.62
C TRP A 258 -11.78 2.39 0.61
N ILE A 259 -11.00 1.99 -0.39
CA ILE A 259 -10.42 0.65 -0.48
C ILE A 259 -8.92 0.78 -0.27
N GLN A 260 -8.41 0.07 0.73
CA GLN A 260 -6.97 -0.05 0.95
C GLN A 260 -6.52 -1.49 0.75
N PHE A 261 -5.67 -1.69 -0.26
CA PHE A 261 -5.14 -2.99 -0.63
C PHE A 261 -3.84 -3.29 0.13
N HIS A 262 -3.86 -4.42 0.82
CA HIS A 262 -2.74 -5.01 1.53
C HIS A 262 -2.43 -6.41 1.02
N GLY A 263 -1.22 -6.88 1.30
CA GLY A 263 -0.74 -8.17 0.89
C GLY A 263 -0.27 -8.96 2.09
N HIS A 264 -0.77 -10.19 2.25
CA HIS A 264 -0.27 -11.10 3.27
C HIS A 264 0.58 -12.22 2.67
N ALA A 265 1.50 -12.73 3.49
CA ALA A 265 2.19 -13.98 3.21
C ALA A 265 1.23 -15.16 3.39
N SER A 266 1.45 -16.28 2.69
CA SER A 266 0.61 -17.49 2.79
C SER A 266 0.50 -18.06 4.21
N ALA A 267 1.46 -17.77 5.09
CA ALA A 267 1.42 -18.19 6.50
C ALA A 267 0.52 -17.32 7.39
N LYS A 268 0.19 -16.10 6.96
CA LYS A 268 -0.71 -15.19 7.66
C LYS A 268 -2.05 -15.28 6.95
N CYS A 269 -3.13 -15.66 7.64
CA CYS A 269 -4.44 -15.86 7.01
C CYS A 269 -4.42 -16.97 5.95
N ALA A 270 -3.87 -18.15 6.33
CA ALA A 270 -3.55 -19.23 5.39
C ALA A 270 -4.74 -19.81 4.64
N THR A 271 -5.94 -19.63 5.17
CA THR A 271 -7.18 -20.08 4.56
C THR A 271 -7.80 -19.06 3.63
N ASP A 272 -7.32 -17.81 3.62
CA ASP A 272 -7.98 -16.69 2.94
C ASP A 272 -7.19 -16.26 1.71
N SER A 273 -7.88 -16.07 0.59
CA SER A 273 -7.28 -15.45 -0.60
C SER A 273 -7.46 -13.94 -0.61
N ALA A 274 -8.57 -13.48 -0.03
CA ALA A 274 -8.83 -12.10 0.34
C ALA A 274 -9.59 -12.08 1.68
N PHE A 275 -9.11 -11.28 2.63
CA PHE A 275 -9.71 -11.09 3.95
C PHE A 275 -10.16 -9.63 4.07
N PHE A 276 -11.44 -9.44 4.35
CA PHE A 276 -12.09 -8.14 4.41
C PHE A 276 -12.34 -7.72 5.85
N SER A 277 -12.08 -6.44 6.14
CA SER A 277 -12.37 -5.81 7.42
C SER A 277 -12.80 -4.35 7.21
N PRO A 278 -13.66 -3.76 8.06
CA PRO A 278 -13.96 -2.34 8.03
C PRO A 278 -12.84 -1.48 8.66
N GLY A 279 -11.62 -2.03 8.82
CA GLY A 279 -10.54 -1.40 9.56
C GLY A 279 -10.71 -1.49 11.08
N LEU A 280 -11.43 -2.50 11.58
CA LEU A 280 -11.68 -2.74 13.00
C LEU A 280 -11.36 -4.20 13.35
N HIS A 281 -10.83 -4.43 14.55
CA HIS A 281 -10.69 -5.80 15.03
C HIS A 281 -12.03 -6.27 15.62
N PRO A 282 -12.60 -7.41 15.16
CA PRO A 282 -13.70 -8.07 15.86
C PRO A 282 -13.11 -8.66 17.14
N SER A 283 -13.13 -7.90 18.21
CA SER A 283 -12.46 -8.25 19.46
C SER A 283 -13.33 -7.88 20.64
N THR A 284 -13.29 -8.71 21.69
CA THR A 284 -13.80 -8.32 23.00
C THR A 284 -13.08 -7.08 23.56
N ARG A 285 -11.92 -6.70 23.01
CA ARG A 285 -11.19 -5.47 23.35
C ARG A 285 -11.90 -4.20 22.89
N ILE A 286 -12.76 -4.28 21.87
CA ILE A 286 -13.59 -3.17 21.41
C ILE A 286 -15.05 -3.58 21.67
N PRO A 287 -15.62 -3.23 22.85
CA PRO A 287 -17.02 -3.49 23.17
C PRO A 287 -17.92 -2.94 22.06
N GLY A 288 -18.88 -3.74 21.58
CA GLY A 288 -19.76 -3.33 20.48
C GLY A 288 -19.24 -3.64 19.08
N SER A 289 -17.97 -4.04 18.91
CA SER A 289 -17.41 -4.27 17.57
C SER A 289 -18.15 -5.36 16.82
N HIS A 290 -18.52 -6.46 17.48
CA HIS A 290 -19.27 -7.55 16.87
C HIS A 290 -20.63 -7.09 16.33
N GLU A 291 -21.33 -6.22 17.08
CA GLU A 291 -22.59 -5.62 16.69
C GLU A 291 -22.44 -4.74 15.44
N VAL A 292 -21.32 -4.03 15.30
CA VAL A 292 -21.00 -3.30 14.05
C VAL A 292 -20.87 -4.27 12.88
N PHE A 293 -20.11 -5.36 13.03
CA PHE A 293 -19.95 -6.33 11.95
C PHE A 293 -21.30 -6.93 11.51
N THR A 294 -22.14 -7.33 12.47
CA THR A 294 -23.49 -7.87 12.19
C THR A 294 -24.39 -6.82 11.54
N ARG A 295 -24.33 -5.56 12.00
CA ARG A 295 -25.09 -4.46 11.39
C ARG A 295 -24.66 -4.21 9.95
N LEU A 296 -23.36 -4.12 9.67
CA LEU A 296 -22.84 -3.89 8.32
C LEU A 296 -23.26 -5.00 7.35
N GLU A 297 -23.31 -6.25 7.82
CA GLU A 297 -23.84 -7.38 7.04
C GLU A 297 -25.35 -7.24 6.79
N ALA A 298 -26.14 -6.94 7.83
CA ALA A 298 -27.58 -6.76 7.71
C ALA A 298 -27.97 -5.57 6.82
N GLU A 299 -27.20 -4.49 6.85
CA GLU A 299 -27.37 -3.30 6.00
C GLU A 299 -26.82 -3.49 4.59
N ASN A 300 -26.21 -4.66 4.30
CA ASN A 300 -25.55 -4.96 3.05
C ASN A 300 -24.56 -3.83 2.66
N ALA A 301 -23.73 -3.39 3.60
CA ALA A 301 -22.80 -2.28 3.44
C ALA A 301 -21.85 -2.46 2.23
N PHE A 302 -21.25 -1.37 1.75
CA PHE A 302 -20.42 -1.37 0.53
C PHE A 302 -19.37 -2.49 0.52
N LEU A 303 -18.61 -2.61 1.60
CA LEU A 303 -17.59 -3.64 1.75
C LEU A 303 -18.14 -5.07 1.62
N VAL A 304 -19.37 -5.31 2.14
CA VAL A 304 -20.03 -6.62 2.15
C VAL A 304 -20.43 -6.97 0.72
N ARG A 305 -20.93 -5.98 -0.04
CA ARG A 305 -21.20 -6.12 -1.48
C ARG A 305 -19.93 -6.42 -2.27
N VAL A 306 -18.82 -5.72 -2.02
CA VAL A 306 -17.55 -5.98 -2.71
C VAL A 306 -17.08 -7.41 -2.48
N MET A 307 -17.11 -7.86 -1.22
CA MET A 307 -16.76 -9.24 -0.84
C MET A 307 -17.68 -10.27 -1.52
N ALA A 308 -18.99 -10.07 -1.49
CA ALA A 308 -19.94 -10.98 -2.10
C ALA A 308 -19.77 -11.05 -3.63
N ASN A 309 -19.59 -9.90 -4.28
CA ASN A 309 -19.43 -9.83 -5.74
C ASN A 309 -18.12 -10.47 -6.20
N ILE A 310 -16.99 -10.23 -5.51
CA ILE A 310 -15.73 -10.89 -5.89
C ILE A 310 -15.81 -12.41 -5.68
N GLN A 311 -16.48 -12.85 -4.61
CA GLN A 311 -16.70 -14.27 -4.32
C GLN A 311 -17.59 -14.94 -5.37
N ALA A 312 -18.62 -14.24 -5.85
CA ALA A 312 -19.49 -14.69 -6.93
C ALA A 312 -18.74 -14.81 -8.26
N LEU A 313 -17.92 -13.83 -8.63
CA LEU A 313 -17.10 -13.88 -9.84
C LEU A 313 -16.15 -15.07 -9.84
N TRP A 314 -15.47 -15.32 -8.71
CA TRP A 314 -14.59 -16.49 -8.58
C TRP A 314 -15.34 -17.82 -8.65
N LYS A 315 -16.58 -17.86 -8.16
CA LYS A 315 -17.46 -19.03 -8.27
C LYS A 315 -17.87 -19.29 -9.71
N ASP A 316 -18.31 -18.27 -10.43
CA ASP A 316 -18.75 -18.37 -11.82
C ASP A 316 -17.61 -18.79 -12.75
N GLN A 317 -16.38 -18.37 -12.45
CA GLN A 317 -15.17 -18.76 -13.16
C GLN A 317 -14.63 -20.14 -12.74
N GLY A 318 -15.22 -20.80 -11.75
CA GLY A 318 -14.80 -22.12 -11.28
C GLY A 318 -13.48 -22.14 -10.51
N VAL A 319 -13.02 -21.00 -9.96
CA VAL A 319 -11.75 -20.86 -9.23
C VAL A 319 -11.90 -20.88 -7.71
N THR A 320 -13.09 -21.19 -7.18
CA THR A 320 -13.35 -21.23 -5.72
C THR A 320 -12.60 -22.29 -4.94
N ARG A 321 -12.05 -23.30 -5.64
CA ARG A 321 -11.17 -24.29 -5.00
C ARG A 321 -9.81 -23.70 -4.60
N THR A 322 -9.41 -22.60 -5.25
CA THR A 322 -8.11 -21.95 -5.03
C THR A 322 -8.25 -20.54 -4.49
N LEU A 323 -9.42 -19.90 -4.66
CA LEU A 323 -9.68 -18.53 -4.22
C LEU A 323 -10.95 -18.41 -3.38
N ASN A 324 -10.82 -17.75 -2.24
CA ASN A 324 -11.92 -17.42 -1.35
C ASN A 324 -11.78 -16.02 -0.74
N ALA A 325 -12.90 -15.37 -0.54
CA ALA A 325 -13.01 -14.10 0.15
C ALA A 325 -13.70 -14.35 1.49
N THR A 326 -13.11 -13.89 2.58
CA THR A 326 -13.67 -14.07 3.93
C THR A 326 -13.84 -12.76 4.65
N TRP A 327 -14.77 -12.80 5.61
CA TRP A 327 -15.15 -11.68 6.43
C TRP A 327 -14.48 -11.77 7.80
N ALA A 328 -13.96 -10.65 8.33
CA ALA A 328 -13.32 -10.65 9.64
C ALA A 328 -14.23 -11.16 10.77
N LEU A 329 -15.55 -11.02 10.63
CA LEU A 329 -16.50 -11.59 11.58
C LEU A 329 -16.43 -13.13 11.68
N THR A 330 -16.16 -13.80 10.56
CA THR A 330 -16.25 -15.26 10.42
C THR A 330 -14.90 -15.96 10.57
N THR A 331 -13.80 -15.23 10.41
CA THR A 331 -12.44 -15.80 10.41
C THR A 331 -11.71 -15.45 11.70
N LYS A 332 -11.36 -16.45 12.50
CA LYS A 332 -10.66 -16.25 13.79
C LYS A 332 -9.14 -16.27 13.65
N GLU A 333 -8.66 -16.83 12.55
CA GLU A 333 -7.25 -17.13 12.30
C GLU A 333 -6.48 -15.92 11.72
N CYS A 334 -7.19 -14.97 11.10
CA CYS A 334 -6.60 -13.79 10.50
C CYS A 334 -6.74 -12.57 11.43
N ASN A 335 -5.61 -12.07 11.93
CA ASN A 335 -5.57 -10.90 12.82
C ASN A 335 -5.17 -9.59 12.10
N LEU A 336 -5.16 -9.59 10.77
CA LEU A 336 -4.76 -8.47 9.92
C LEU A 336 -5.96 -7.56 9.58
N SER A 337 -6.72 -7.18 10.59
CA SER A 337 -8.00 -6.45 10.44
C SER A 337 -7.85 -4.95 10.16
N GLY A 338 -6.63 -4.42 10.14
CA GLY A 338 -6.41 -2.99 9.93
C GLY A 338 -6.88 -2.09 11.08
N GLY A 339 -7.22 -2.63 12.26
CA GLY A 339 -7.63 -1.83 13.44
C GLY A 339 -6.71 -0.65 13.81
N PRO A 340 -5.38 -0.78 13.70
CA PRO A 340 -4.47 0.32 13.96
C PRO A 340 -4.37 1.38 12.84
N ASN A 341 -5.09 1.22 11.72
CA ASN A 341 -4.92 2.07 10.55
C ASN A 341 -5.37 3.52 10.79
N VAL A 342 -4.44 4.48 10.71
CA VAL A 342 -4.73 5.90 10.94
C VAL A 342 -5.81 6.44 9.98
N LEU A 343 -5.71 6.13 8.69
CA LEU A 343 -6.72 6.56 7.71
C LEU A 343 -8.03 5.81 7.89
N GLY A 344 -7.98 4.52 8.21
CA GLY A 344 -9.19 3.73 8.51
C GLY A 344 -9.98 4.30 9.69
N ARG A 345 -9.31 4.72 10.76
CA ARG A 345 -9.92 5.40 11.91
C ARG A 345 -10.57 6.72 11.51
N LEU A 346 -9.87 7.54 10.72
CA LEU A 346 -10.40 8.82 10.23
C LEU A 346 -11.68 8.61 9.40
N VAL A 347 -11.68 7.67 8.45
CA VAL A 347 -12.85 7.35 7.63
C VAL A 347 -14.00 6.81 8.47
N ASN A 348 -13.70 6.08 9.54
CA ASN A 348 -14.69 5.57 10.49
C ASN A 348 -15.16 6.61 11.54
N GLY A 349 -14.80 7.89 11.38
CA GLY A 349 -15.36 8.99 12.18
C GLY A 349 -14.51 9.43 13.37
N VAL A 350 -13.30 8.89 13.56
CA VAL A 350 -12.38 9.40 14.59
C VAL A 350 -11.89 10.80 14.18
N PRO A 351 -12.06 11.84 15.02
CA PRO A 351 -11.56 13.18 14.74
C PRO A 351 -10.06 13.18 14.41
N GLN A 352 -9.63 14.01 13.46
CA GLN A 352 -8.25 14.05 12.98
C GLN A 352 -7.23 14.34 14.10
N ASP A 353 -7.58 15.13 15.11
CA ASP A 353 -6.73 15.40 16.28
C ASP A 353 -6.67 14.23 17.28
N ALA A 354 -7.60 13.28 17.17
CA ALA A 354 -7.71 12.11 18.03
C ALA A 354 -7.20 10.79 17.41
N VAL A 355 -6.96 10.72 16.09
CA VAL A 355 -6.56 9.47 15.38
C VAL A 355 -5.31 8.78 15.98
N CYS A 356 -4.43 9.55 16.62
CA CYS A 356 -3.21 9.07 17.28
C CYS A 356 -3.31 8.92 18.80
N GLN A 357 -4.42 9.34 19.41
CA GLN A 357 -4.60 9.31 20.86
C GLN A 357 -5.24 7.99 21.33
N THR A 358 -5.77 7.20 20.39
CA THR A 358 -6.47 5.97 20.70
C THR A 358 -5.57 4.76 20.46
N ASP A 359 -5.21 4.06 21.54
CA ASP A 359 -5.03 2.62 21.43
C ASP A 359 -6.39 2.00 21.03
N GLU A 360 -6.35 0.98 20.17
CA GLU A 360 -7.50 0.30 19.54
C GLU A 360 -8.91 0.61 20.11
N GLY A 361 -9.64 1.53 19.47
CA GLY A 361 -11.09 1.65 19.64
C GLY A 361 -11.64 2.39 20.87
N VAL A 362 -10.79 2.98 21.72
CA VAL A 362 -11.27 3.61 22.99
C VAL A 362 -12.14 4.87 22.79
N GLN A 363 -12.20 5.45 21.57
CA GLN A 363 -13.04 6.62 21.27
C GLN A 363 -13.82 6.52 19.95
N LEU A 364 -13.97 5.31 19.39
CA LEU A 364 -14.74 5.14 18.17
C LEU A 364 -16.23 5.12 18.50
N ASP A 365 -17.00 6.10 18.01
CA ASP A 365 -18.46 5.98 17.97
C ASP A 365 -18.81 4.93 16.92
N LEU A 366 -19.11 3.73 17.41
CA LEU A 366 -19.42 2.58 16.58
C LEU A 366 -20.66 2.79 15.69
N ASN A 367 -21.51 3.78 15.95
CA ASN A 367 -22.61 4.15 15.06
C ASN A 367 -22.14 4.91 13.80
N GLN A 368 -20.93 5.45 13.82
CA GLN A 368 -20.34 6.15 12.67
C GLN A 368 -19.64 5.21 11.69
N VAL A 369 -19.42 3.95 12.07
CA VAL A 369 -18.84 2.94 11.20
C VAL A 369 -19.90 2.47 10.20
N LYS A 370 -19.86 3.02 8.99
CA LYS A 370 -20.79 2.71 7.89
C LYS A 370 -20.29 1.63 6.92
N GLY A 371 -19.05 1.17 7.12
CA GLY A 371 -18.40 0.26 6.20
C GLY A 371 -17.90 0.93 4.92
N ASP A 372 -17.67 2.23 4.96
CA ASP A 372 -17.09 3.01 3.87
C ASP A 372 -15.57 2.77 3.74
N PHE A 373 -14.88 2.42 4.83
CA PHE A 373 -13.50 1.93 4.78
C PHE A 373 -13.45 0.41 4.58
N VAL A 374 -12.75 -0.03 3.55
CA VAL A 374 -12.56 -1.43 3.17
C VAL A 374 -11.06 -1.75 3.23
N HIS A 375 -10.67 -2.43 4.30
CA HIS A 375 -9.32 -3.00 4.44
C HIS A 375 -9.32 -4.39 3.82
N ILE A 376 -8.44 -4.65 2.85
CA ILE A 376 -8.35 -5.94 2.18
C ILE A 376 -6.93 -6.48 2.26
N GLU A 377 -6.75 -7.55 3.03
CA GLU A 377 -5.53 -8.36 3.03
C GLU A 377 -5.70 -9.46 2.01
N GLN A 378 -4.73 -9.69 1.12
CA GLN A 378 -4.90 -10.72 0.10
C GLN A 378 -3.62 -11.49 -0.24
N THR A 379 -3.79 -12.63 -0.90
CA THR A 379 -2.70 -13.43 -1.47
C THR A 379 -2.32 -12.89 -2.85
N TYR A 380 -1.12 -13.21 -3.33
CA TYR A 380 -0.68 -12.81 -4.67
C TYR A 380 -1.62 -13.31 -5.78
N ALA A 381 -2.18 -14.52 -5.64
CA ALA A 381 -3.10 -15.09 -6.61
C ALA A 381 -4.41 -14.30 -6.74
N SER A 382 -4.89 -13.70 -5.66
CA SER A 382 -6.04 -12.79 -5.69
C SER A 382 -5.66 -11.41 -6.26
N ARG A 383 -4.47 -10.89 -5.92
CA ARG A 383 -4.00 -9.55 -6.33
C ARG A 383 -3.92 -9.36 -7.84
N THR A 384 -3.57 -10.39 -8.60
CA THR A 384 -3.38 -10.30 -10.06
C THR A 384 -4.69 -10.31 -10.85
N ARG A 385 -5.85 -10.43 -10.18
CA ARG A 385 -7.18 -10.52 -10.82
C ARG A 385 -7.84 -9.14 -10.98
N PHE A 386 -7.13 -8.21 -11.62
CA PHE A 386 -7.53 -6.79 -11.67
C PHE A 386 -8.94 -6.57 -12.24
N ALA A 387 -9.31 -7.30 -13.28
CA ALA A 387 -10.62 -7.18 -13.92
C ALA A 387 -11.75 -7.66 -13.00
N ASP A 388 -11.54 -8.75 -12.25
CA ASP A 388 -12.53 -9.26 -11.30
C ASP A 388 -12.73 -8.26 -10.16
N TRP A 389 -11.64 -7.71 -9.62
CA TRP A 389 -11.70 -6.67 -8.60
C TRP A 389 -12.44 -5.43 -9.07
N ALA A 390 -12.07 -4.88 -10.23
CA ALA A 390 -12.72 -3.69 -10.78
C ALA A 390 -14.22 -3.92 -11.02
N LYS A 391 -14.59 -5.09 -11.56
CA LYS A 391 -15.99 -5.47 -11.77
C LYS A 391 -16.76 -5.59 -10.46
N ALA A 392 -16.22 -6.32 -9.48
CA ALA A 392 -16.87 -6.50 -8.18
C ALA A 392 -17.11 -5.16 -7.47
N ILE A 393 -16.17 -4.21 -7.60
CA ILE A 393 -16.28 -2.88 -7.02
C ILE A 393 -17.33 -2.04 -7.73
N ASP A 394 -17.32 -1.98 -9.06
CA ASP A 394 -18.34 -1.24 -9.82
C ASP A 394 -19.77 -1.78 -9.56
N GLU A 395 -19.93 -3.10 -9.46
CA GLU A 395 -21.20 -3.74 -9.09
C GLU A 395 -21.62 -3.46 -7.64
N SER A 396 -20.73 -2.97 -6.78
CA SER A 396 -21.01 -2.66 -5.38
C SER A 396 -21.38 -1.20 -5.13
N VAL A 397 -21.08 -0.29 -6.06
CA VAL A 397 -21.40 1.14 -5.93
C VAL A 397 -22.84 1.45 -6.37
N ASN A 398 -23.36 0.67 -7.33
CA ASN A 398 -24.74 0.74 -7.80
C ASN A 398 -25.68 -0.02 -6.88
#